data_AF-A0A2E1HA99-F1
#
_entry.id   AF-A0A2E1HA99-F1
#
_cell.length_a   1.000
_cell.length_b   1.000
_cell.length_c   1.000
_cell.angle_alpha   90.00
_cell.angle_beta   90.00
_cell.angle_gamma   90.00
#
_symmetry.space_group_name_H-M   'P 1'
#
loop_
_entity.id
_entity.type
_entity.pdbx_description
1 polymer ?
#
loop_
_entity_poly.entity_id
_entity_poly.type
_entity_poly.pdbx_seq_one_letter_code
_entity_poly.pdbx_strand_id
1 'polypeptide(L)'
;MQASDTKAAPPSHAMLERAVVARRLKRLRERLNFNQVEFAARYRIPVATLRDWEQARRSPDAPALAYLAVIEADPEAVDRALGAA
;
A
#
# COMPACT_ATOMS: atom_id res chain seq x y z
N MET A 1 26.20 -6.43 32.61
CA MET A 1 26.10 -5.58 31.42
C MET A 1 26.71 -6.33 30.24
N GLN A 2 25.91 -7.00 29.42
CA GLN A 2 26.36 -7.43 28.09
C GLN A 2 25.34 -6.89 27.11
N ALA A 3 25.70 -5.77 26.49
CA ALA A 3 25.03 -5.29 25.29
C ALA A 3 25.48 -6.23 24.17
N SER A 4 24.72 -7.31 23.95
CA SER A 4 24.74 -8.03 22.69
C SER A 4 24.07 -7.13 21.65
N ASP A 5 24.85 -6.15 21.21
CA ASP A 5 24.56 -5.29 20.07
C ASP A 5 24.68 -6.18 18.83
N THR A 6 23.62 -6.96 18.58
CA THR A 6 23.51 -7.72 17.34
C THR A 6 23.31 -6.69 16.25
N LYS A 7 24.39 -6.31 15.57
CA LYS A 7 24.35 -5.52 14.35
C LYS A 7 23.33 -6.16 13.42
N ALA A 8 22.14 -5.57 13.32
CA ALA A 8 21.07 -6.08 12.48
C ALA A 8 21.63 -6.26 11.07
N ALA A 9 21.52 -7.47 10.52
CA ALA A 9 21.92 -7.72 9.15
C ALA A 9 21.18 -6.74 8.23
N PRO A 10 21.81 -6.27 7.15
CA PRO A 10 21.14 -5.39 6.19
C PRO A 10 19.81 -6.00 5.75
N PRO A 11 18.74 -5.19 5.62
CA PRO A 11 17.46 -5.70 5.15
C PRO A 11 17.63 -6.37 3.78
N SER A 12 16.98 -7.51 3.60
CA SER A 12 17.03 -8.22 2.33
C SER A 12 16.46 -7.38 1.20
N HIS A 13 16.91 -7.63 -0.04
CA HIS A 13 16.37 -6.94 -1.22
C HIS A 13 14.84 -7.03 -1.29
N ALA A 14 14.27 -8.21 -1.03
CA ALA A 14 12.82 -8.42 -1.01
C ALA A 14 12.11 -7.57 0.06
N MET A 15 12.74 -7.33 1.22
CA MET A 15 12.19 -6.44 2.25
C MET A 15 12.24 -4.98 1.81
N LEU A 16 13.31 -4.55 1.14
CA LEU A 16 13.41 -3.20 0.59
C LEU A 16 12.34 -2.95 -0.48
N GLU A 17 12.17 -3.87 -1.42
CA GLU A 17 11.13 -3.78 -2.45
C GLU A 17 9.72 -3.66 -1.84
N ARG A 18 9.42 -4.49 -0.83
CA ARG A 18 8.15 -4.40 -0.08
C ARG A 18 7.97 -3.04 0.58
N ALA A 19 9.01 -2.50 1.20
CA ALA A 19 8.97 -1.20 1.85
C ALA A 19 8.76 -0.05 0.84
N VAL A 20 9.35 -0.15 -0.35
CA VAL A 20 9.14 0.81 -1.45
C VAL A 20 7.68 0.78 -1.91
N VAL A 21 7.13 -0.40 -2.18
CA VAL A 21 5.72 -0.56 -2.59
C VAL A 21 4.78 -0.04 -1.51
N ALA A 22 5.00 -0.40 -0.25
CA ALA A 22 4.22 0.07 0.89
C ALA A 22 4.19 1.60 0.99
N ARG A 23 5.37 2.25 0.83
CA ARG A 23 5.49 3.71 0.85
C ARG A 23 4.78 4.37 -0.33
N ARG A 24 4.87 3.80 -1.54
CA ARG A 24 4.16 4.32 -2.73
C ARG A 24 2.64 4.26 -2.51
N LEU A 25 2.12 3.14 -2.03
CA LEU A 25 0.69 2.97 -1.76
C LEU A 25 0.19 3.99 -0.71
N LYS A 26 0.92 4.13 0.40
CA LYS A 26 0.59 5.12 1.44
C LYS A 26 0.53 6.54 0.87
N ARG A 27 1.51 6.92 0.04
CA ARG A 27 1.54 8.24 -0.62
C ARG A 27 0.40 8.44 -1.61
N LEU A 28 0.04 7.41 -2.37
CA LEU A 28 -1.12 7.45 -3.27
C LEU A 28 -2.39 7.77 -2.48
N ARG A 29 -2.64 7.04 -1.38
CA ARG A 29 -3.80 7.29 -0.52
C ARG A 29 -3.80 8.71 0.06
N GLU A 30 -2.66 9.16 0.58
CA GLU A 30 -2.51 10.51 1.16
C GLU A 30 -2.72 11.60 0.11
N ARG A 31 -2.25 11.42 -1.13
CA ARG A 31 -2.46 12.37 -2.24
C ARG A 31 -3.94 12.51 -2.62
N LEU A 32 -4.73 11.46 -2.42
CA LEU A 32 -6.18 11.47 -2.63
C LEU A 32 -6.94 11.97 -1.38
N ASN A 33 -6.24 12.43 -0.34
CA ASN A 33 -6.81 12.93 0.91
C ASN A 33 -7.72 11.92 1.64
N PHE A 34 -7.45 10.62 1.49
CA PHE A 34 -8.20 9.58 2.18
C PHE A 34 -7.47 9.02 3.40
N ASN A 35 -8.22 8.75 4.46
CA ASN A 35 -7.78 7.84 5.52
C ASN A 35 -7.85 6.37 5.03
N GLN A 36 -7.29 5.42 5.81
CA GLN A 36 -7.26 4.01 5.41
C GLN A 36 -8.65 3.42 5.15
N VAL A 37 -9.65 3.79 5.96
CA VAL A 37 -11.03 3.27 5.83
C VAL A 37 -11.70 3.84 4.59
N GLU A 38 -11.54 5.14 4.33
CA GLU A 38 -12.09 5.81 3.15
C GLU A 38 -11.51 5.23 1.86
N PHE A 39 -10.19 5.09 1.76
CA PHE A 39 -9.53 4.52 0.58
C PHE A 39 -9.95 3.06 0.36
N ALA A 40 -9.97 2.27 1.44
CA ALA A 40 -10.41 0.88 1.43
C ALA A 40 -11.85 0.75 0.90
N ALA A 41 -12.77 1.57 1.42
CA ALA A 41 -14.17 1.58 1.00
C ALA A 41 -14.32 2.04 -0.46
N ARG A 42 -13.69 3.17 -0.83
CA ARG A 42 -13.77 3.78 -2.17
C ARG A 42 -13.33 2.79 -3.26
N TYR A 43 -12.21 2.11 -3.03
CA TYR A 43 -11.59 1.22 -4.03
C TYR A 43 -11.85 -0.27 -3.79
N ARG A 44 -12.78 -0.60 -2.88
CA ARG A 44 -13.20 -1.98 -2.57
C ARG A 44 -12.02 -2.90 -2.18
N ILE A 45 -11.07 -2.36 -1.40
CA ILE A 45 -9.94 -3.09 -0.83
C ILE A 45 -10.22 -3.32 0.65
N PRO A 46 -10.17 -4.55 1.19
CA PRO A 46 -10.35 -4.76 2.62
C PRO A 46 -9.33 -3.95 3.45
N VAL A 47 -9.79 -3.20 4.44
CA VAL A 47 -8.92 -2.30 5.24
C VAL A 47 -7.76 -3.04 5.90
N ALA A 48 -7.96 -4.30 6.31
CA ALA A 48 -6.90 -5.14 6.86
C ALA A 48 -5.81 -5.45 5.81
N THR A 49 -6.21 -5.73 4.57
CA THR A 49 -5.30 -5.96 3.44
C THR A 49 -4.53 -4.69 3.10
N LEU A 50 -5.20 -3.53 3.02
CA LEU A 50 -4.55 -2.24 2.80
C LEU A 50 -3.50 -1.96 3.88
N ARG A 51 -3.83 -2.22 5.15
CA ARG A 51 -2.90 -2.03 6.28
C ARG A 51 -1.70 -2.96 6.19
N ASP A 52 -1.90 -4.23 5.82
CA ASP A 52 -0.81 -5.18 5.61
C ASP A 52 0.14 -4.73 4.50
N TRP A 53 -0.39 -4.14 3.43
CA TRP A 53 0.41 -3.58 2.34
C TRP A 53 1.16 -2.32 2.76
N GLU A 54 0.49 -1.34 3.38
CA GLU A 54 1.14 -0.08 3.82
C GLU A 54 2.19 -0.28 4.93
N GLN A 55 2.10 -1.37 5.68
CA GLN A 55 3.08 -1.73 6.72
C GLN A 55 4.14 -2.71 6.22
N ALA A 56 4.18 -2.96 4.91
CA ALA A 56 5.10 -3.90 4.27
C ALA A 56 5.05 -5.32 4.88
N ARG A 57 3.94 -5.72 5.52
CA ARG A 57 3.72 -7.09 6.05
C ARG A 57 3.38 -8.09 4.95
N ARG A 58 2.79 -7.62 3.85
CA ARG A 58 2.57 -8.36 2.60
C ARG A 58 2.78 -7.43 1.41
N SER A 59 3.10 -8.01 0.25
CA SER A 59 3.01 -7.30 -1.03
C SER A 59 1.61 -7.45 -1.63
N PRO A 60 1.11 -6.45 -2.36
CA PRO A 60 0.01 -6.67 -3.30
C PRO A 60 0.47 -7.67 -4.38
N ASP A 61 -0.47 -8.49 -4.86
CA ASP A 61 -0.22 -9.37 -6.00
C ASP A 61 -0.28 -8.59 -7.33
N ALA A 62 -0.02 -9.27 -8.45
CA ALA A 62 0.05 -8.61 -9.75
C ALA A 62 -1.25 -7.89 -10.14
N PRO A 63 -2.46 -8.47 -9.97
CA PRO A 63 -3.72 -7.75 -10.21
C PRO A 63 -3.89 -6.52 -9.30
N ALA A 64 -3.58 -6.62 -8.01
CA ALA A 64 -3.68 -5.48 -7.10
C ALA A 64 -2.70 -4.36 -7.50
N LEU A 65 -1.48 -4.68 -7.92
CA LEU A 65 -0.52 -3.69 -8.42
C LEU A 65 -1.03 -2.99 -9.69
N ALA A 66 -1.60 -3.74 -10.63
CA ALA A 66 -2.19 -3.17 -11.84
C ALA A 66 -3.36 -2.24 -11.48
N TYR A 67 -4.23 -2.67 -10.58
CA TYR A 67 -5.37 -1.87 -10.12
C TYR A 67 -4.93 -0.57 -9.42
N LEU A 68 -3.94 -0.65 -8.52
CA LEU A 68 -3.37 0.53 -7.86
C LEU A 68 -2.72 1.50 -8.86
N ALA A 69 -2.11 0.99 -9.94
CA ALA A 69 -1.57 1.82 -11.01
C ALA A 69 -2.68 2.57 -11.77
N VAL A 70 -3.84 1.93 -12.00
CA VAL A 70 -5.00 2.59 -12.62
C VAL A 70 -5.58 3.67 -11.70
N ILE A 71 -5.73 3.39 -10.40
CA ILE A 71 -6.16 4.39 -9.41
C ILE A 71 -5.20 5.58 -9.37
N GLU A 72 -3.89 5.32 -9.46
CA GLU A 72 -2.88 6.39 -9.45
C GLU A 72 -2.98 7.31 -10.67
N ALA A 73 -3.27 6.72 -11.84
CA ALA A 73 -3.35 7.41 -13.12
C ALA A 73 -4.67 8.18 -13.32
N ASP A 74 -5.82 7.57 -13.00
CA ASP A 74 -7.15 8.16 -13.19
C ASP A 74 -8.12 7.68 -12.09
N PRO A 75 -8.05 8.29 -10.88
CA PRO A 75 -8.92 7.90 -9.77
C PRO A 75 -10.40 8.16 -10.10
N GLU A 76 -10.72 9.20 -10.87
CA GLU A 76 -12.09 9.53 -11.24
C GLU A 76 -12.71 8.50 -12.19
N ALA A 77 -11.94 7.94 -13.13
CA ALA A 77 -12.41 6.85 -13.97
C ALA A 77 -12.72 5.59 -13.15
N VAL A 78 -11.87 5.27 -12.18
CA VAL A 78 -12.13 4.14 -11.27
C VAL A 78 -13.40 4.40 -10.46
N ASP A 79 -13.55 5.61 -9.92
CA ASP A 79 -14.72 6.01 -9.15
C ASP A 79 -16.02 5.87 -9.97
N ARG A 80 -16.02 6.37 -11.21
CA ARG A 80 -17.14 6.19 -12.17
C ARG A 80 -17.42 4.71 -12.44
N ALA A 81 -16.38 3.91 -12.68
CA ALA A 81 -16.54 2.47 -12.96
C ALA A 81 -17.09 1.69 -11.76
N LEU A 82 -16.77 2.12 -10.54
CA LEU A 82 -17.25 1.50 -9.31
C LEU A 82 -18.59 2.07 -8.82
N GLY A 83 -19.13 3.10 -9.46
CA GLY A 83 -20.35 3.79 -9.03
C GLY A 83 -20.17 4.51 -7.69
N ALA A 84 -18.94 4.84 -7.32
CA ALA A 84 -18.65 5.65 -6.16
C ALA A 84 -18.71 7.12 -6.62
N ALA A 85 -19.87 7.76 -6.47
CA ALA A 85 -20.02 9.19 -6.61
C ALA A 85 -19.60 9.84 -5.28
#